data_AF-A0A968ZW04-F1
#
_entry.id   AF-A0A968ZW04-F1
#
_cell.length_a   1.000
_cell.length_b   1.000
_cell.length_c   1.000
_cell.angle_alpha   90.00
_cell.angle_beta   90.00
_cell.angle_gamma   90.00
#
_symmetry.space_group_name_H-M   'P 1'
#
loop_
_entity.id
_entity.type
_entity.pdbx_description
1 polymer ?
#
loop_
_entity_poly.entity_id
_entity_poly.type
_entity_poly.pdbx_seq_one_letter_code
_entity_poly.pdbx_strand_id
1 'polypeptide(L)'
;MLEAGQVFPIKFKDREFRAVIIDPDGFGFNRPTIGVGYRSMSRHTDVPVNTIIQRVVDIEPEGGDPNTGGKFLKLPSGKLFRVIQISGNDGNNYSVIEIADWVDLVSDWAKNPGKLRVKAKNGLIDFLAWFAAEGLYSEAYTFLKQTYTREDSERIQQWLVARQAGKPARKDWAYAISEQGGNSPYKFGKWTNYIYKGLFGMDAATMKKLWEAPVSGSRNVARNYIPETVGIEMVEYCEKLVAIFELEDLEKAHDEAIRMTQMKFRQRIGIDGLSRP
;
A
#
# COMPACT_ATOMS: atom_id res chain seq x y z
N MET A 1 3.39 -20.87 21.56
CA MET A 1 3.70 -19.83 22.56
C MET A 1 4.48 -18.75 21.84
N LEU A 2 4.28 -17.47 22.17
CA LEU A 2 5.06 -16.38 21.57
C LEU A 2 6.39 -16.25 22.32
N GLU A 3 7.48 -16.00 21.59
CA GLU A 3 8.82 -15.94 22.17
C GLU A 3 9.55 -14.68 21.70
N ALA A 4 10.32 -14.06 22.58
CA ALA A 4 11.22 -12.97 22.21
C ALA A 4 12.21 -13.47 21.16
N GLY A 5 12.46 -12.68 20.12
CA GLY A 5 13.31 -13.07 19.00
C GLY A 5 12.60 -13.90 17.94
N GLN A 6 11.32 -14.25 18.12
CA GLN A 6 10.55 -14.91 17.08
C GLN A 6 10.42 -13.99 15.86
N VAL A 7 10.95 -14.43 14.73
CA VAL A 7 10.85 -13.70 13.45
C VAL A 7 9.59 -14.16 12.71
N PHE A 8 8.79 -13.20 12.24
CA PHE A 8 7.59 -13.51 11.47
C PHE A 8 7.35 -12.48 10.36
N PRO A 9 6.74 -12.91 9.23
CA PRO A 9 6.45 -12.02 8.14
C PRO A 9 5.19 -11.20 8.42
N ILE A 10 5.25 -9.90 8.13
CA ILE A 10 4.06 -9.05 8.00
C ILE A 10 3.94 -8.71 6.52
N LYS A 11 2.85 -9.18 5.90
CA LYS A 11 2.55 -8.83 4.51
C LYS A 11 2.10 -7.37 4.44
N PHE A 12 2.55 -6.70 3.38
CA PHE A 12 2.19 -5.33 3.04
C PHE A 12 2.20 -5.22 1.53
N LYS A 13 1.04 -5.14 0.88
CA LYS A 13 0.98 -5.09 -0.58
C LYS A 13 1.71 -6.27 -1.25
N ASP A 14 2.58 -5.95 -2.22
CA ASP A 14 3.56 -6.79 -2.91
C ASP A 14 4.86 -6.96 -2.10
N ARG A 15 4.91 -6.46 -0.86
CA ARG A 15 6.10 -6.42 -0.01
C ARG A 15 5.87 -7.20 1.29
N GLU A 16 6.98 -7.64 1.88
CA GLU A 16 6.98 -8.41 3.12
C GLU A 16 7.99 -7.78 4.08
N PHE A 17 7.52 -7.47 5.28
CA PHE A 17 8.38 -7.10 6.41
C PHE A 17 8.76 -8.34 7.17
N ARG A 18 10.00 -8.40 7.67
CA ARG A 18 10.34 -9.27 8.79
C ARG A 18 10.25 -8.46 10.07
N ALA A 19 9.25 -8.78 10.88
CA ALA A 19 9.13 -8.29 12.24
C ALA A 19 9.74 -9.31 13.20
N VAL A 20 10.21 -8.82 14.34
CA VAL A 20 10.75 -9.63 15.42
C VAL A 20 9.98 -9.30 16.69
N ILE A 21 9.53 -10.31 17.42
CA ILE A 21 8.93 -10.10 18.75
C ILE A 21 10.01 -9.57 19.70
N ILE A 22 9.79 -8.39 20.26
CA ILE A 22 10.67 -7.79 21.28
C ILE A 22 10.31 -8.38 22.64
N ASP A 23 9.07 -8.18 23.05
CA ASP A 23 8.49 -8.70 24.29
C ASP A 23 7.18 -9.43 23.96
N PRO A 24 7.05 -10.74 24.20
CA PRO A 24 5.82 -11.51 23.97
C PRO A 24 4.56 -10.97 24.65
N ASP A 25 4.74 -10.26 25.78
CA ASP A 25 3.66 -9.78 26.65
C ASP A 25 3.68 -8.26 26.85
N GLY A 26 4.37 -7.51 25.97
CA GLY A 26 4.61 -6.08 26.15
C GLY A 26 3.35 -5.20 26.23
N PHE A 27 2.21 -5.65 25.67
CA PHE A 27 0.89 -5.00 25.83
C PHE A 27 -0.09 -5.83 26.68
N GLY A 28 0.44 -6.73 27.50
CA GLY A 28 -0.29 -7.73 28.29
C GLY A 28 -0.20 -9.13 27.70
N PHE A 29 -0.78 -10.10 28.41
CA PHE A 29 -0.66 -11.52 28.08
C PHE A 29 -0.96 -11.83 26.60
N ASN A 30 0.02 -12.43 25.92
CA ASN A 30 0.00 -12.84 24.52
C ASN A 30 -0.25 -11.68 23.54
N ARG A 31 0.25 -10.47 23.88
CA ARG A 31 0.15 -9.25 23.07
C ARG A 31 1.54 -8.64 22.91
N PRO A 32 2.30 -9.10 21.90
CA PRO A 32 3.70 -8.78 21.80
C PRO A 32 3.93 -7.34 21.38
N THR A 33 4.98 -6.71 21.92
CA THR A 33 5.62 -5.58 21.24
C THR A 33 6.55 -6.13 20.17
N ILE A 34 6.66 -5.42 19.06
CA ILE A 34 7.36 -5.92 17.88
C ILE A 34 8.26 -4.85 17.30
N GLY A 35 9.40 -5.30 16.79
CA GLY A 35 10.43 -4.46 16.22
C GLY A 35 10.70 -4.79 14.76
N VAL A 36 11.21 -3.80 14.04
CA VAL A 36 11.62 -3.94 12.64
C VAL A 36 13.06 -3.45 12.47
N GLY A 37 13.84 -4.18 11.68
CA GLY A 37 15.23 -3.83 11.40
C GLY A 37 15.40 -2.77 10.29
N TYR A 38 16.57 -2.13 10.25
CA TYR A 38 16.88 -1.02 9.33
C TYR A 38 16.72 -1.37 7.85
N ARG A 39 17.07 -2.61 7.47
CA ARG A 39 16.99 -3.07 6.07
C ARG A 39 15.54 -3.16 5.59
N SER A 40 14.65 -3.69 6.43
CA SER A 40 13.22 -3.73 6.14
C SER A 40 12.69 -2.31 5.96
N MET A 41 12.98 -1.41 6.90
CA MET A 41 12.53 -0.02 6.80
C MET A 41 13.08 0.72 5.59
N SER A 42 14.36 0.53 5.27
CA SER A 42 14.97 1.12 4.08
C SER A 42 14.25 0.73 2.79
N ARG A 43 13.88 -0.56 2.64
CA ARG A 43 13.12 -1.04 1.47
C ARG A 43 11.72 -0.46 1.35
N HIS A 44 11.11 -0.04 2.46
CA HIS A 44 9.71 0.36 2.48
C HIS A 44 9.48 1.87 2.53
N THR A 45 10.51 2.63 2.90
CA THR A 45 10.47 4.09 2.99
C THR A 45 11.29 4.79 1.90
N ASP A 46 12.03 4.03 1.08
CA ASP A 46 13.02 4.54 0.12
C ASP A 46 14.17 5.36 0.75
N VAL A 47 14.29 5.37 2.08
CA VAL A 47 15.45 5.94 2.78
C VAL A 47 16.61 4.96 2.70
N PRO A 48 17.81 5.37 2.24
CA PRO A 48 18.97 4.48 2.21
C PRO A 48 19.33 3.97 3.61
N VAL A 49 19.62 2.67 3.73
CA VAL A 49 19.97 2.06 5.02
C VAL A 49 21.14 2.75 5.73
N ASN A 50 22.12 3.23 4.96
CA ASN A 50 23.26 3.98 5.50
C ASN A 50 22.83 5.30 6.16
N THR A 51 21.80 5.96 5.64
CA THR A 51 21.25 7.19 6.23
C THR A 51 20.60 6.92 7.60
N ILE A 52 20.00 5.74 7.77
CA ILE A 52 19.46 5.29 9.06
C ILE A 52 20.63 4.97 10.01
N ILE A 53 21.58 4.14 9.57
CA ILE A 53 22.71 3.68 10.40
C ILE A 53 23.57 4.85 10.90
N GLN A 54 23.81 5.86 10.06
CA GLN A 54 24.57 7.07 10.43
C GLN A 54 23.96 7.87 11.57
N ARG A 55 22.70 7.60 11.93
CA ARG A 55 22.00 8.24 13.05
C ARG A 55 21.96 7.38 14.30
N VAL A 56 22.46 6.15 14.23
CA VAL A 56 22.64 5.32 15.40
C VAL A 56 23.86 5.83 16.15
N VAL A 57 23.66 6.21 17.40
CA VAL A 57 24.68 6.67 18.33
C VAL A 57 24.80 5.68 19.48
N ASP A 58 26.02 5.50 19.96
CA ASP A 58 26.29 4.79 21.20
C ASP A 58 26.31 5.81 22.33
N ILE A 59 25.49 5.58 23.36
CA ILE A 59 25.42 6.40 24.57
C ILE A 59 26.03 5.59 25.70
N GLU A 60 26.99 6.18 26.39
CA GLU A 60 27.63 5.55 27.54
C GLU A 60 26.66 5.45 28.72
N PRO A 61 26.74 4.37 29.53
CA PRO A 61 25.88 4.24 30.70
C PRO A 61 26.20 5.30 31.75
N GLU A 62 25.19 6.04 32.20
CA GLU A 62 25.31 7.00 33.29
C GLU A 62 25.49 6.28 34.63
N GLY A 63 26.48 6.71 35.42
CA GLY A 63 26.72 6.19 36.77
C GLY A 63 27.13 4.71 36.85
N GLY A 64 27.48 4.10 35.71
CA GLY A 64 27.78 2.67 35.64
C GLY A 64 26.55 1.75 35.63
N ASP A 65 25.33 2.29 35.53
CA ASP A 65 24.12 1.48 35.33
C ASP A 65 24.05 1.04 33.86
N PRO A 66 24.25 -0.25 33.54
CA PRO A 66 24.25 -0.72 32.15
C PRO A 66 22.90 -0.53 31.43
N ASN A 67 21.81 -0.21 32.16
CA ASN A 67 20.50 0.03 31.58
C ASN A 67 20.28 1.47 31.09
N THR A 68 21.15 2.41 31.46
CA THR A 68 21.05 3.81 31.04
C THR A 68 21.83 4.12 29.75
N GLY A 69 22.69 3.18 29.32
CA GLY A 69 23.47 3.26 28.09
C GLY A 69 23.00 2.32 26.98
N GLY A 70 23.65 2.41 25.81
CA GLY A 70 23.43 1.50 24.69
C GLY A 70 23.33 2.20 23.33
N LYS A 71 22.80 1.47 22.35
CA LYS A 71 22.57 2.00 20.99
C LYS A 71 21.24 2.73 20.92
N PHE A 72 21.26 3.94 20.38
CA PHE A 72 20.07 4.75 20.17
C PHE A 72 20.02 5.30 18.75
N LEU A 73 18.85 5.31 18.14
CA LEU A 73 18.61 6.03 16.89
C LEU A 73 18.22 7.48 17.21
N LYS A 74 18.98 8.43 16.66
CA LYS A 74 18.73 9.87 16.83
C LYS A 74 17.91 10.46 15.69
N LEU A 75 16.75 10.99 16.03
CA LEU A 75 15.85 11.68 15.12
C LEU A 75 16.42 13.04 14.66
N PRO A 76 15.99 13.57 13.50
CA PRO A 76 16.24 14.96 13.12
C PRO A 76 15.92 15.99 14.22
N SER A 77 14.80 15.80 14.91
CA SER A 77 14.37 16.60 16.06
C SER A 77 15.26 16.46 17.29
N GLY A 78 16.16 15.47 17.32
CA GLY A 78 17.05 15.19 18.44
C GLY A 78 16.55 14.13 19.43
N LYS A 79 15.29 13.68 19.30
CA LYS A 79 14.74 12.56 20.09
C LYS A 79 15.56 11.29 19.88
N LEU A 80 15.69 10.49 20.93
CA LEU A 80 16.45 9.24 20.93
C LEU A 80 15.50 8.06 21.13
N PHE A 81 15.66 7.03 20.31
CA PHE A 81 14.94 5.76 20.46
C PHE A 81 15.90 4.61 20.66
N ARG A 82 15.58 3.69 21.57
CA ARG A 82 16.45 2.58 21.88
C ARG A 82 16.51 1.62 20.69
N VAL A 83 17.72 1.23 20.33
CA VAL A 83 17.96 0.12 19.41
C VAL A 83 18.10 -1.15 20.25
N ILE A 84 17.21 -2.09 20.02
CA ILE A 84 17.17 -3.35 20.74
C ILE A 84 17.98 -4.38 19.94
N GLN A 85 18.97 -4.98 20.59
CA GLN A 85 19.69 -6.13 20.05
C GLN A 85 18.99 -7.39 20.51
N ILE A 86 18.58 -8.24 19.57
CA ILE A 86 17.81 -9.45 19.87
C ILE A 86 18.32 -10.61 19.03
N SER A 87 18.51 -11.76 19.67
CA SER A 87 18.84 -13.01 18.98
C SER A 87 17.56 -13.62 18.46
N GLY A 88 17.51 -13.83 17.14
CA GLY A 88 16.37 -14.42 16.47
C GLY A 88 16.32 -15.93 16.62
N ASN A 89 15.11 -16.49 16.55
CA ASN A 89 14.90 -17.93 16.53
C ASN A 89 15.44 -18.62 15.25
N ASP A 90 15.82 -17.84 14.25
CA ASP A 90 16.48 -18.27 13.02
C ASP A 90 18.02 -18.28 13.12
N GLY A 91 18.57 -18.02 14.31
CA GLY A 91 20.01 -17.99 14.57
C GLY A 91 20.71 -16.69 14.18
N ASN A 92 19.98 -15.68 13.69
CA ASN A 92 20.55 -14.38 13.35
C ASN A 92 20.42 -13.38 14.51
N ASN A 93 21.37 -12.46 14.64
CA ASN A 93 21.22 -11.32 15.56
C ASN A 93 20.63 -10.12 14.82
N TYR A 94 19.61 -9.52 15.43
CA TYR A 94 18.87 -8.39 14.89
C TYR A 94 19.09 -7.14 15.71
N SER A 95 19.30 -6.01 15.02
CA SER A 95 19.11 -4.68 15.60
C SER A 95 17.73 -4.18 15.17
N VAL A 96 16.80 -4.10 16.11
CA VAL A 96 15.42 -3.67 15.86
C VAL A 96 15.10 -2.40 16.64
N ILE A 97 14.18 -1.64 16.08
CA ILE A 97 13.51 -0.53 16.77
C ILE A 97 12.03 -0.88 16.81
N GLU A 98 11.36 -0.56 17.91
CA GLU A 98 9.93 -0.79 18.06
C GLU A 98 9.14 -0.08 16.95
N ILE A 99 8.03 -0.68 16.49
CA ILE A 99 7.25 -0.12 15.38
C ILE A 99 6.75 1.30 15.68
N ALA A 100 6.32 1.59 16.91
CA ALA A 100 5.85 2.93 17.28
C ALA A 100 6.94 4.00 17.06
N ASP A 101 8.18 3.69 17.48
CA ASP A 101 9.34 4.57 17.31
C ASP A 101 9.71 4.76 15.83
N TRP A 102 9.50 3.74 15.00
CA TRP A 102 9.64 3.88 13.55
C TRP A 102 8.62 4.86 12.95
N VAL A 103 7.36 4.80 13.39
CA VAL A 103 6.32 5.74 12.94
C VAL A 103 6.68 7.16 13.33
N ASP A 104 7.17 7.37 14.55
CA ASP A 104 7.67 8.66 15.03
C ASP A 104 8.83 9.17 14.19
N LEU A 105 9.83 8.32 13.89
CA LEU A 105 10.96 8.67 13.02
C LEU A 105 10.48 9.10 11.63
N VAL A 106 9.59 8.31 11.02
CA VAL A 106 9.08 8.59 9.68
C VAL A 106 8.30 9.91 9.67
N SER A 107 7.48 10.18 10.69
CA SER A 107 6.77 11.44 10.86
C SER A 107 7.71 12.64 11.01
N ASP A 108 8.75 12.50 11.84
CA ASP A 108 9.75 13.55 12.03
C ASP A 108 10.53 13.84 10.75
N TRP A 109 10.94 12.81 10.00
CA TRP A 109 11.59 13.00 8.69
C TRP A 109 10.66 13.58 7.64
N ALA A 110 9.37 13.24 7.65
CA ALA A 110 8.42 13.84 6.71
C ALA A 110 8.27 15.35 6.94
N LYS A 111 8.26 15.78 8.22
CA LYS A 111 8.19 17.19 8.63
C LYS A 111 9.52 17.93 8.41
N ASN A 112 10.61 17.28 8.78
CA ASN A 112 11.96 17.83 8.78
C ASN A 112 12.92 16.96 7.94
N PRO A 113 12.77 16.95 6.60
CA PRO A 113 13.49 16.02 5.74
C PRO A 113 15.00 16.28 5.66
N GLY A 114 15.47 17.46 6.08
CA GLY A 114 16.88 17.83 5.98
C GLY A 114 17.41 17.66 4.55
N LYS A 115 18.42 16.79 4.37
CA LYS A 115 19.04 16.48 3.06
C LYS A 115 18.41 15.26 2.35
N LEU A 116 17.27 14.75 2.80
CA LEU A 116 16.60 13.64 2.11
C LEU A 116 16.15 14.06 0.71
N ARG A 117 16.41 13.19 -0.27
CA ARG A 117 15.96 13.39 -1.66
C ARG A 117 14.43 13.24 -1.75
N VAL A 118 13.84 13.86 -2.77
CA VAL A 118 12.38 13.81 -3.04
C VAL A 118 11.84 12.38 -3.04
N LYS A 119 12.57 11.42 -3.64
CA LYS A 119 12.17 10.01 -3.64
C LYS A 119 11.99 9.44 -2.22
N ALA A 120 12.97 9.65 -1.34
CA ALA A 120 12.91 9.17 0.04
C ALA A 120 11.80 9.88 0.83
N LYS A 121 11.62 11.19 0.61
CA LYS A 121 10.51 11.94 1.22
C LYS A 121 9.14 11.36 0.82
N ASN A 122 8.95 11.08 -0.47
CA ASN A 122 7.70 10.51 -0.96
C ASN A 122 7.50 9.08 -0.44
N GLY A 123 8.56 8.26 -0.40
CA GLY A 123 8.50 6.91 0.16
C GLY A 123 8.09 6.88 1.64
N LEU A 124 8.57 7.84 2.44
CA LEU A 124 8.14 8.02 3.84
C LEU A 124 6.64 8.37 3.95
N ILE A 125 6.15 9.27 3.10
CA ILE A 125 4.74 9.67 3.06
C ILE A 125 3.86 8.50 2.60
N ASP A 126 4.25 7.79 1.54
CA ASP A 126 3.53 6.64 1.01
C ASP A 126 3.48 5.48 2.02
N PHE A 127 4.55 5.30 2.81
CA PHE A 127 4.60 4.37 3.91
C PHE A 127 3.56 4.71 5.00
N LEU A 128 3.54 5.96 5.50
CA LEU A 128 2.58 6.39 6.52
C LEU A 128 1.14 6.34 6.02
N ALA A 129 0.87 6.82 4.80
CA ALA A 129 -0.46 6.85 4.22
C ALA A 129 -1.07 5.45 4.13
N TRP A 130 -0.26 4.44 3.88
CA TRP A 130 -0.72 3.06 3.86
C TRP A 130 -1.08 2.54 5.26
N PHE A 131 -0.21 2.74 6.25
CA PHE A 131 -0.47 2.27 7.62
C PHE A 131 -1.69 2.97 8.22
N ALA A 132 -1.86 4.25 7.90
CA ALA A 132 -3.06 4.99 8.28
C ALA A 132 -4.33 4.38 7.66
N ALA A 133 -4.30 3.98 6.38
CA ALA A 133 -5.45 3.37 5.73
C ALA A 133 -5.79 2.00 6.37
N GLU A 134 -4.83 1.09 6.48
CA GLU A 134 -5.10 -0.23 7.09
C GLU A 134 -5.48 -0.11 8.57
N GLY A 135 -4.83 0.78 9.33
CA GLY A 135 -5.17 1.04 10.73
C GLY A 135 -6.61 1.55 10.92
N LEU A 136 -7.05 2.50 10.08
CA LEU A 136 -8.42 3.01 10.13
C LEU A 136 -9.46 1.94 9.79
N TYR A 137 -9.21 1.10 8.79
CA TYR A 137 -10.11 0.01 8.47
C TYR A 137 -10.11 -1.09 9.54
N SER A 138 -8.95 -1.41 10.12
CA SER A 138 -8.82 -2.35 11.23
C SER A 138 -9.65 -1.88 12.43
N GLU A 139 -9.55 -0.61 12.80
CA GLU A 139 -10.34 -0.03 13.89
C GLU A 139 -11.83 -0.02 13.54
N ALA A 140 -12.20 0.41 12.34
CA ALA A 140 -13.58 0.42 11.90
C ALA A 140 -14.20 -0.98 11.90
N TYR A 141 -13.48 -2.02 11.45
CA TYR A 141 -13.98 -3.39 11.45
C TYR A 141 -14.01 -3.99 12.84
N THR A 142 -13.05 -3.65 13.70
CA THR A 142 -13.12 -4.04 15.11
C THR A 142 -14.35 -3.42 15.76
N PHE A 143 -14.68 -2.16 15.48
CA PHE A 143 -15.89 -1.53 15.99
C PHE A 143 -17.17 -2.16 15.41
N LEU A 144 -17.25 -2.35 14.10
CA LEU A 144 -18.45 -2.81 13.39
C LEU A 144 -18.72 -4.32 13.54
N LYS A 145 -17.65 -5.13 13.54
CA LYS A 145 -17.71 -6.61 13.54
C LYS A 145 -17.22 -7.22 14.85
N GLN A 146 -16.75 -6.41 15.81
CA GLN A 146 -16.09 -6.85 17.06
C GLN A 146 -14.77 -7.59 16.87
N THR A 147 -14.31 -7.75 15.62
CA THR A 147 -13.06 -8.45 15.30
C THR A 147 -12.50 -7.92 13.98
N TYR A 148 -11.17 -7.91 13.89
CA TYR A 148 -10.44 -7.71 12.65
C TYR A 148 -9.70 -9.01 12.33
N THR A 149 -10.06 -9.63 11.21
CA THR A 149 -9.53 -10.95 10.83
C THR A 149 -8.39 -10.83 9.82
N ARG A 150 -7.65 -11.93 9.66
CA ARG A 150 -6.66 -12.04 8.59
C ARG A 150 -7.27 -11.87 7.20
N GLU A 151 -8.47 -12.39 6.98
CA GLU A 151 -9.18 -12.24 5.70
C GLU A 151 -9.50 -10.78 5.41
N ASP A 152 -9.92 -10.01 6.43
CA ASP A 152 -10.16 -8.58 6.29
C ASP A 152 -8.90 -7.83 5.88
N SER A 153 -7.77 -8.12 6.54
CA SER A 153 -6.46 -7.56 6.18
C SER A 153 -6.08 -7.90 4.74
N GLU A 154 -6.18 -9.17 4.33
CA GLU A 154 -5.84 -9.59 2.97
C GLU A 154 -6.70 -8.87 1.92
N ARG A 155 -7.99 -8.66 2.17
CA ARG A 155 -8.89 -7.91 1.27
C ARG A 155 -8.54 -6.42 1.20
N ILE A 156 -8.27 -5.77 2.33
CA ILE A 156 -7.85 -4.35 2.36
C ILE A 156 -6.51 -4.19 1.63
N GLN A 157 -5.57 -5.09 1.85
CA GLN A 157 -4.28 -5.07 1.19
C GLN A 157 -4.41 -5.21 -0.32
N GLN A 158 -5.22 -6.16 -0.81
CA GLN A 158 -5.51 -6.30 -2.24
C GLN A 158 -6.09 -5.00 -2.84
N TRP A 159 -7.04 -4.37 -2.15
CA TRP A 159 -7.61 -3.08 -2.57
C TRP A 159 -6.56 -1.96 -2.61
N LEU A 160 -5.69 -1.87 -1.60
CA LEU A 160 -4.59 -0.89 -1.56
C LEU A 160 -3.57 -1.12 -2.68
N VAL A 161 -3.28 -2.38 -3.04
CA VAL A 161 -2.40 -2.72 -4.17
C VAL A 161 -3.02 -2.29 -5.49
N ALA A 162 -4.28 -2.68 -5.75
CA ALA A 162 -4.97 -2.34 -7.00
C ALA A 162 -4.99 -0.82 -7.24
N ARG A 163 -5.23 -0.03 -6.18
CA ARG A 163 -5.18 1.44 -6.26
C ARG A 163 -3.80 2.01 -6.62
N GLN A 164 -2.72 1.32 -6.26
CA GLN A 164 -1.35 1.76 -6.60
C GLN A 164 -0.87 1.23 -7.95
N ALA A 165 -1.20 -0.02 -8.29
CA ALA A 165 -0.77 -0.69 -9.52
C ALA A 165 -1.34 -0.02 -10.78
N GLY A 166 -2.50 0.63 -10.69
CA GLY A 166 -3.04 1.47 -11.75
C GLY A 166 -2.19 2.72 -12.07
N LYS A 167 -1.32 3.21 -11.18
CA LYS A 167 -0.58 4.47 -11.40
C LYS A 167 0.48 4.36 -12.52
N PRO A 168 1.37 3.35 -12.56
CA PRO A 168 2.29 3.15 -13.68
C PRO A 168 1.57 2.89 -15.00
N ALA A 169 0.57 1.99 -15.00
CA ALA A 169 -0.24 1.68 -16.18
C ALA A 169 -0.87 2.93 -16.80
N ARG A 170 -1.45 3.80 -15.95
CA ARG A 170 -2.02 5.07 -16.40
C ARG A 170 -0.98 6.03 -16.93
N LYS A 171 0.25 6.00 -16.43
CA LYS A 171 1.35 6.83 -16.94
C LYS A 171 1.77 6.38 -18.34
N ASP A 172 1.96 5.07 -18.53
CA ASP A 172 2.36 4.49 -19.81
C ASP A 172 1.25 4.66 -20.86
N TRP A 173 0.00 4.39 -20.49
CA TRP A 173 -1.19 4.71 -21.28
C TRP A 173 -1.24 6.21 -21.64
N ALA A 174 -0.89 7.08 -20.69
CA ALA A 174 -0.93 8.50 -20.95
C ALA A 174 0.16 8.96 -21.94
N TYR A 175 1.34 8.33 -21.90
CA TYR A 175 2.37 8.54 -22.92
C TYR A 175 1.92 8.02 -24.29
N ALA A 176 1.38 6.80 -24.38
CA ALA A 176 0.89 6.23 -25.63
C ALA A 176 -0.20 7.12 -26.29
N ILE A 177 -1.14 7.62 -25.49
CA ILE A 177 -2.15 8.59 -25.99
C ILE A 177 -1.49 9.89 -26.47
N SER A 178 -0.50 10.40 -25.74
CA SER A 178 0.20 11.65 -26.09
C SER A 178 0.99 11.52 -27.39
N GLU A 179 1.72 10.42 -27.58
CA GLU A 179 2.52 10.12 -28.77
C GLU A 179 1.64 9.94 -30.03
N GLN A 180 0.45 9.37 -29.87
CA GLN A 180 -0.53 9.18 -30.95
C GLN A 180 -1.40 10.44 -31.22
N GLY A 181 -0.91 11.64 -30.87
CA GLY A 181 -1.57 12.92 -31.19
C GLY A 181 -2.63 13.39 -30.17
N GLY A 182 -2.57 12.85 -28.95
CA GLY A 182 -3.48 13.13 -27.84
C GLY A 182 -3.09 14.30 -26.92
N ASN A 183 -2.28 15.26 -27.39
CA ASN A 183 -1.71 16.36 -26.57
C ASN A 183 -2.70 17.38 -25.96
N SER A 184 -4.00 17.09 -25.89
CA SER A 184 -5.00 17.94 -25.22
C SER A 184 -5.56 17.26 -23.96
N PRO A 185 -5.57 17.92 -22.79
CA PRO A 185 -6.21 17.43 -21.56
C PRO A 185 -7.66 16.97 -21.74
N TYR A 186 -8.39 17.58 -22.68
CA TYR A 186 -9.77 17.21 -23.01
C TYR A 186 -9.88 15.83 -23.69
N LYS A 187 -8.84 15.38 -24.40
CA LYS A 187 -8.81 14.05 -25.03
C LYS A 187 -8.53 12.94 -24.01
N PHE A 188 -7.77 13.21 -22.94
CA PHE A 188 -7.58 12.25 -21.84
C PHE A 188 -8.90 11.91 -21.13
N GLY A 189 -9.72 12.93 -20.85
CA GLY A 189 -11.06 12.73 -20.32
C GLY A 189 -11.96 11.91 -21.25
N LYS A 190 -11.88 12.16 -22.56
CA LYS A 190 -12.59 11.36 -23.59
C LYS A 190 -12.21 9.88 -23.51
N TRP A 191 -10.93 9.55 -23.56
CA TRP A 191 -10.46 8.16 -23.57
C TRP A 191 -10.67 7.44 -22.24
N THR A 192 -10.52 8.15 -21.12
CA THR A 192 -10.91 7.62 -19.81
C THR A 192 -12.38 7.22 -19.82
N ASN A 193 -13.27 8.13 -20.26
CA ASN A 193 -14.69 7.83 -20.35
C ASN A 193 -15.01 6.74 -21.38
N TYR A 194 -14.20 6.60 -22.44
CA TYR A 194 -14.34 5.53 -23.42
C TYR A 194 -14.11 4.16 -22.78
N ILE A 195 -13.02 4.00 -22.01
CA ILE A 195 -12.72 2.79 -21.24
C ILE A 195 -13.85 2.49 -20.26
N TYR A 196 -14.27 3.46 -19.45
CA TYR A 196 -15.31 3.24 -18.45
C TYR A 196 -16.67 2.89 -19.07
N LYS A 197 -17.04 3.54 -20.18
CA LYS A 197 -18.27 3.21 -20.92
C LYS A 197 -18.20 1.81 -21.53
N GLY A 198 -17.06 1.44 -22.10
CA GLY A 198 -16.86 0.11 -22.65
C GLY A 198 -16.87 -1.00 -21.60
N LEU A 199 -16.25 -0.77 -20.45
CA LEU A 199 -16.17 -1.77 -19.39
C LEU A 199 -17.44 -1.87 -18.54
N PHE A 200 -18.09 -0.73 -18.26
CA PHE A 200 -19.12 -0.63 -17.22
C PHE A 200 -20.43 0.01 -17.71
N GLY A 201 -20.51 0.47 -18.97
CA GLY A 201 -21.68 1.15 -19.51
C GLY A 201 -21.90 2.58 -19.01
N MET A 202 -20.95 3.15 -18.27
CA MET A 202 -21.07 4.48 -17.65
C MET A 202 -19.76 5.26 -17.71
N ASP A 203 -19.81 6.58 -17.52
CA ASP A 203 -18.60 7.38 -17.47
C ASP A 203 -17.85 7.27 -16.12
N ALA A 204 -16.61 7.77 -16.09
CA ALA A 204 -15.75 7.62 -14.93
C ALA A 204 -16.26 8.36 -13.68
N ALA A 205 -16.92 9.50 -13.85
CA ALA A 205 -17.48 10.26 -12.74
C ALA A 205 -18.66 9.53 -12.10
N THR A 206 -19.52 8.92 -12.92
CA THR A 206 -20.68 8.14 -12.48
C THR A 206 -20.24 6.87 -11.77
N MET A 207 -19.22 6.17 -12.29
CA MET A 207 -18.70 4.97 -11.65
C MET A 207 -18.10 5.27 -10.26
N LYS A 208 -17.33 6.36 -10.14
CA LYS A 208 -16.78 6.79 -8.84
C LYS A 208 -17.87 7.09 -7.83
N LYS A 209 -18.92 7.82 -8.23
CA LYS A 209 -20.08 8.07 -7.36
C LYS A 209 -20.75 6.77 -6.92
N LEU A 210 -20.85 5.76 -7.80
CA LEU A 210 -21.41 4.45 -7.44
C LEU A 210 -20.52 3.66 -6.48
N TRP A 211 -19.20 3.77 -6.60
CA TRP A 211 -18.26 3.18 -5.63
C TRP A 211 -18.28 3.88 -4.27
N GLU A 212 -18.46 5.21 -4.28
CA GLU A 212 -18.53 6.04 -3.07
C GLU A 212 -19.92 5.98 -2.39
N ALA A 213 -20.97 5.60 -3.13
CA ALA A 213 -22.29 5.44 -2.57
C ALA A 213 -22.34 4.22 -1.63
N PRO A 214 -22.88 4.35 -0.41
CA PRO A 214 -23.08 3.20 0.47
C PRO A 214 -23.96 2.17 -0.25
N VAL A 215 -23.46 0.93 -0.36
CA VAL A 215 -24.18 -0.21 -0.95
C VAL A 215 -25.27 -0.67 0.02
N SER A 216 -26.24 0.20 0.28
CA SER A 216 -27.37 -0.09 1.17
C SER A 216 -28.66 -0.15 0.35
N GLY A 217 -29.24 -1.35 0.29
CA GLY A 217 -30.69 -1.57 0.14
C GLY A 217 -31.31 -1.53 -1.26
N SER A 218 -30.66 -0.98 -2.28
CA SER A 218 -31.24 -1.01 -3.64
C SER A 218 -30.92 -2.32 -4.37
N ARG A 219 -31.94 -3.14 -4.60
CA ARG A 219 -31.85 -4.39 -5.39
C ARG A 219 -31.28 -4.17 -6.80
N ASN A 220 -31.46 -2.96 -7.36
CA ASN A 220 -30.92 -2.58 -8.67
C ASN A 220 -29.44 -2.19 -8.61
N VAL A 221 -28.98 -1.57 -7.51
CA VAL A 221 -27.57 -1.24 -7.30
C VAL A 221 -26.78 -2.52 -7.02
N ALA A 222 -27.29 -3.41 -6.16
CA ALA A 222 -26.61 -4.66 -5.83
C ALA A 222 -26.43 -5.61 -7.03
N ARG A 223 -27.38 -5.64 -7.97
CA ARG A 223 -27.33 -6.50 -9.17
C ARG A 223 -26.26 -6.11 -10.19
N ASN A 224 -25.89 -4.83 -10.23
CA ASN A 224 -24.92 -4.26 -11.17
C ASN A 224 -23.68 -3.68 -10.45
N TYR A 225 -23.52 -3.95 -9.15
CA TYR A 225 -22.43 -3.41 -8.36
C TYR A 225 -21.13 -4.14 -8.71
N ILE A 226 -20.19 -3.42 -9.29
CA ILE A 226 -18.83 -3.88 -9.49
C ILE A 226 -18.02 -3.35 -8.31
N PRO A 227 -17.45 -4.20 -7.45
CA PRO A 227 -16.59 -3.75 -6.36
C PRO A 227 -15.49 -2.82 -6.87
N GLU A 228 -15.21 -1.74 -6.14
CA GLU A 228 -14.19 -0.75 -6.53
C GLU A 228 -12.85 -1.43 -6.85
N THR A 229 -12.46 -2.44 -6.07
CA THR A 229 -11.28 -3.30 -6.34
C THR A 229 -11.28 -3.87 -7.75
N VAL A 230 -12.32 -4.62 -8.10
CA VAL A 230 -12.46 -5.31 -9.39
C VAL A 230 -12.53 -4.30 -10.53
N GLY A 231 -13.25 -3.20 -10.33
CA GLY A 231 -13.35 -2.14 -11.32
C GLY A 231 -12.02 -1.45 -11.61
N ILE A 232 -11.24 -1.15 -10.57
CA ILE A 232 -9.89 -0.57 -10.71
C ILE A 232 -8.96 -1.57 -11.42
N GLU A 233 -9.00 -2.85 -11.07
CA GLU A 233 -8.20 -3.89 -11.75
C GLU A 233 -8.54 -4.01 -13.25
N MET A 234 -9.83 -3.95 -13.60
CA MET A 234 -10.28 -3.98 -15.00
C MET A 234 -9.80 -2.76 -15.78
N VAL A 235 -9.91 -1.56 -15.20
CA VAL A 235 -9.42 -0.32 -15.81
C VAL A 235 -7.91 -0.38 -16.01
N GLU A 236 -7.16 -0.78 -14.99
CA GLU A 236 -5.71 -0.94 -15.09
C GLU A 236 -5.32 -1.93 -16.18
N TYR A 237 -5.97 -3.10 -16.24
CA TYR A 237 -5.67 -4.11 -17.25
C TYR A 237 -5.97 -3.61 -18.67
N CYS A 238 -7.08 -2.87 -18.84
CA CYS A 238 -7.43 -2.24 -20.11
C CYS A 238 -6.42 -1.16 -20.52
N GLU A 239 -6.05 -0.26 -19.61
CA GLU A 239 -5.04 0.80 -19.84
C GLU A 239 -3.69 0.19 -20.26
N LYS A 240 -3.25 -0.90 -19.60
CA LYS A 240 -2.03 -1.64 -19.99
C LYS A 240 -2.11 -2.20 -21.41
N LEU A 241 -3.24 -2.81 -21.78
CA LEU A 241 -3.39 -3.39 -23.12
C LEU A 241 -3.37 -2.31 -24.21
N VAL A 242 -4.01 -1.16 -23.98
CA VAL A 242 -3.95 -0.03 -24.91
C VAL A 242 -2.50 0.42 -25.11
N ALA A 243 -1.73 0.54 -24.02
CA ALA A 243 -0.33 0.91 -24.09
C ALA A 243 0.54 -0.12 -24.83
N ILE A 244 0.21 -1.42 -24.72
CA ILE A 244 0.96 -2.50 -25.38
C ILE A 244 0.61 -2.63 -26.86
N PHE A 245 -0.65 -2.41 -27.24
CA PHE A 245 -1.09 -2.65 -28.60
C PHE A 245 -0.50 -1.67 -29.61
N GLU A 246 -0.15 -0.46 -29.19
CA GLU A 246 0.51 0.57 -30.01
C GLU A 246 -0.08 0.72 -31.44
N LEU A 247 -1.38 0.46 -31.63
CA LEU A 247 -2.01 0.52 -32.95
C LEU A 247 -2.08 1.98 -33.40
N GLU A 248 -1.94 2.21 -34.72
CA GLU A 248 -2.08 3.55 -35.32
C GLU A 248 -3.47 4.16 -35.12
N ASP A 249 -4.49 3.30 -35.01
CA ASP A 249 -5.86 3.69 -34.65
C ASP A 249 -6.09 3.49 -33.15
N LEU A 250 -6.08 4.61 -32.43
CA LEU A 250 -6.28 4.65 -30.99
C LEU A 250 -7.68 4.15 -30.59
N GLU A 251 -8.72 4.33 -31.39
CA GLU A 251 -10.05 3.83 -31.08
C GLU A 251 -10.08 2.31 -31.14
N LYS A 252 -9.50 1.74 -32.21
CA LYS A 252 -9.35 0.29 -32.38
C LYS A 252 -8.49 -0.34 -31.28
N ALA A 253 -7.44 0.34 -30.81
CA ALA A 253 -6.63 -0.10 -29.67
C ALA A 253 -7.47 -0.20 -28.38
N HIS A 254 -8.32 0.79 -28.13
CA HIS A 254 -9.22 0.79 -26.98
C HIS A 254 -10.29 -0.30 -27.09
N ASP A 255 -10.91 -0.49 -28.26
CA ASP A 255 -11.93 -1.52 -28.48
C ASP A 255 -11.41 -2.93 -28.19
N GLU A 256 -10.22 -3.25 -28.71
CA GLU A 256 -9.62 -4.56 -28.50
C GLU A 256 -9.21 -4.76 -27.03
N ALA A 257 -8.69 -3.72 -26.38
CA ALA A 257 -8.32 -3.77 -24.97
C ALA A 257 -9.56 -3.97 -24.06
N ILE A 258 -10.66 -3.29 -24.37
CA ILE A 258 -11.94 -3.45 -23.67
C ILE A 258 -12.45 -4.88 -23.84
N ARG A 259 -12.47 -5.40 -25.08
CA ARG A 259 -12.93 -6.76 -25.40
C ARG A 259 -12.15 -7.82 -24.61
N MET A 260 -10.82 -7.72 -24.62
CA MET A 260 -9.93 -8.64 -23.91
C MET A 260 -10.08 -8.54 -22.38
N THR A 261 -10.27 -7.33 -21.86
CA THR A 261 -10.54 -7.10 -20.43
C THR A 261 -11.86 -7.72 -19.99
N GLN A 262 -12.94 -7.50 -20.74
CA GLN A 262 -14.24 -8.11 -20.48
C GLN A 262 -14.16 -9.64 -20.50
N MET A 263 -13.42 -10.23 -21.45
CA MET A 263 -13.21 -11.68 -21.50
C MET A 263 -12.48 -12.19 -20.25
N LYS A 264 -11.39 -11.54 -19.84
CA LYS A 264 -10.58 -11.96 -18.68
C LYS A 264 -11.36 -11.94 -17.37
N PHE A 265 -12.14 -10.88 -17.13
CA PHE A 265 -12.81 -10.68 -15.86
C PHE A 265 -14.22 -11.29 -15.81
N ARG A 266 -14.74 -11.84 -16.91
CA ARG A 266 -16.10 -12.40 -17.03
C ARG A 266 -16.51 -13.30 -15.86
N GLN A 267 -15.63 -14.21 -15.42
CA GLN A 267 -15.91 -15.13 -14.30
C GLN A 267 -15.86 -14.46 -12.93
N ARG A 268 -15.05 -13.40 -12.76
CA ARG A 268 -14.93 -12.66 -11.49
C ARG A 268 -16.08 -11.68 -11.26
N ILE A 269 -16.72 -11.22 -12.34
CA ILE A 269 -17.84 -10.27 -12.28
C ILE A 269 -19.16 -11.01 -12.10
N GLY A 270 -19.24 -12.32 -12.38
CA GLY A 270 -20.43 -13.14 -12.09
C GLY A 270 -21.73 -12.51 -12.59
N ILE A 271 -21.78 -12.11 -13.86
CA ILE A 271 -23.02 -11.62 -14.48
C ILE A 271 -23.58 -12.72 -15.37
N ASP A 272 -24.41 -13.60 -14.79
CA ASP A 272 -25.33 -14.49 -15.51
C ASP A 272 -26.50 -13.70 -16.17
N GLY A 273 -26.19 -12.59 -16.84
CA GLY A 273 -27.23 -11.66 -17.29
C GLY A 273 -26.87 -10.71 -18.42
N LEU A 274 -25.69 -10.84 -19.05
CA LEU A 274 -25.35 -10.11 -20.27
C LEU A 274 -25.35 -11.04 -21.48
N SER A 275 -26.38 -11.89 -21.57
CA SER A 275 -26.90 -12.35 -22.85
C SER A 275 -27.56 -11.13 -23.50
N ARG A 276 -26.92 -10.58 -24.53
CA ARG A 276 -27.52 -9.54 -25.39
C ARG A 276 -28.86 -10.03 -25.95
N PRO A 277 -29.87 -9.16 -26.18
CA PRO A 277 -30.78 -9.37 -27.30
C PRO A 277 -30.03 -9.31 -28.63
#